data_AF-A0A817FD33-F1
#
_entry.id   AF-A0A817FD33-F1
#
_cell.length_a   1.000
_cell.length_b   1.000
_cell.length_c   1.000
_cell.angle_alpha   90.00
_cell.angle_beta   90.00
_cell.angle_gamma   90.00
#
_symmetry.space_group_name_H-M   'P 1'
#
loop_
_entity.id
_entity.type
_entity.pdbx_description
1 polymer ?
#
loop_
_entity_poly.entity_id
_entity_poly.type
_entity_poly.pdbx_seq_one_letter_code
_entity_poly.pdbx_strand_id
1 'polypeptide(L)'
;MKHVMDEFDSEDEDDIYVASDVDNYIPEVEGVIQEASDIEEEIVISMNKNMTRTKALYLAELYLKILIAASVHRNNMENLKDMWKRDTLPFIRAAIPRNCFKMMLHCIRFDYENTRAERAQTDKAAPIRHLWLIQNNNLQNKLQTK
;
A
#
# COMPACT_ATOMS: atom_id res chain seq x y z
N MET A 1 -17.14 -39.16 47.28
CA MET A 1 -18.26 -40.08 47.52
C MET A 1 -18.72 -40.56 46.16
N LYS A 2 -18.28 -41.77 45.78
CA LYS A 2 -18.82 -42.55 44.66
C LYS A 2 -20.15 -43.17 45.12
N HIS A 3 -21.03 -43.48 44.16
CA HIS A 3 -22.37 -44.09 44.27
C HIS A 3 -23.45 -43.10 44.72
N VAL A 4 -24.60 -43.02 44.04
CA VAL A 4 -25.52 -44.08 43.56
C VAL A 4 -26.16 -43.55 42.23
N MET A 5 -26.13 -44.22 41.05
CA MET A 5 -27.10 -45.24 40.56
C MET A 5 -28.54 -44.98 41.02
N ASP A 6 -29.63 -45.04 40.27
CA ASP A 6 -29.97 -45.43 38.90
C ASP A 6 -31.44 -45.00 38.69
N GLU A 7 -31.85 -44.89 37.42
CA GLU A 7 -33.21 -45.17 36.87
C GLU A 7 -34.43 -44.32 37.29
N PHE A 8 -35.16 -43.86 36.25
CA PHE A 8 -36.59 -43.46 36.10
C PHE A 8 -36.62 -42.22 35.18
N ASP A 9 -37.43 -42.07 34.13
CA ASP A 9 -38.39 -42.92 33.46
C ASP A 9 -38.61 -42.26 32.07
N SER A 10 -39.02 -43.05 31.09
CA SER A 10 -39.37 -42.65 29.72
C SER A 10 -40.53 -41.65 29.66
N GLU A 11 -40.35 -40.47 29.05
CA GLU A 11 -41.46 -39.65 28.55
C GLU A 11 -41.04 -38.95 27.23
N ASP A 12 -41.63 -39.45 26.14
CA ASP A 12 -42.14 -38.74 24.96
C ASP A 12 -41.22 -37.74 24.22
N GLU A 13 -40.60 -38.22 23.14
CA GLU A 13 -40.14 -37.38 22.04
C GLU A 13 -41.36 -36.72 21.38
N ASP A 14 -41.62 -35.46 21.71
CA ASP A 14 -42.45 -34.58 20.90
C ASP A 14 -41.78 -34.38 19.52
N ASP A 15 -42.26 -35.12 18.52
CA ASP A 15 -41.98 -34.89 17.11
C ASP A 15 -42.37 -33.45 16.73
N ILE A 16 -41.43 -32.52 16.82
CA ILE A 16 -41.54 -31.23 16.15
C ILE A 16 -41.44 -31.51 14.66
N TYR A 17 -42.59 -31.52 13.97
CA TYR A 17 -42.68 -31.35 12.53
C TYR A 17 -42.03 -30.01 12.14
N VAL A 18 -40.72 -30.04 11.89
CA VAL A 18 -40.04 -28.98 11.15
C VAL A 18 -40.53 -29.12 9.71
N ALA A 19 -41.45 -28.25 9.32
CA ALA A 19 -41.86 -28.11 7.92
C ALA A 19 -40.59 -28.03 7.06
N SER A 20 -40.50 -28.94 6.10
CA SER A 20 -39.42 -29.04 5.13
C SER A 20 -39.49 -27.85 4.18
N ASP A 21 -39.00 -26.68 4.59
CA ASP A 21 -38.69 -25.56 3.70
C ASP A 21 -37.33 -25.79 3.01
N VAL A 22 -37.14 -26.97 2.40
CA VAL A 22 -35.89 -27.33 1.69
C VAL A 22 -35.99 -27.07 0.16
N ASP A 23 -37.12 -26.59 -0.35
CA ASP A 23 -37.35 -26.44 -1.80
C ASP A 23 -37.33 -24.99 -2.28
N ASN A 24 -36.32 -24.20 -1.87
CA ASN A 24 -35.97 -22.95 -2.56
C ASN A 24 -34.45 -22.80 -2.76
N TYR A 25 -33.74 -23.92 -2.88
CA TYR A 25 -32.37 -23.90 -3.40
C TYR A 25 -32.42 -23.64 -4.91
N ILE A 26 -32.10 -22.41 -5.32
CA ILE A 26 -32.00 -22.01 -6.73
C ILE A 26 -30.49 -21.87 -7.03
N PRO A 27 -29.86 -22.85 -7.69
CA PRO A 27 -28.42 -22.84 -7.98
C PRO A 27 -27.98 -21.59 -8.75
N GLU A 28 -28.87 -21.02 -9.57
CA GLU A 28 -28.59 -19.77 -10.29
C GLU A 28 -28.41 -18.58 -9.33
N VAL A 29 -29.13 -18.54 -8.20
CA VAL A 29 -29.02 -17.46 -7.22
C VAL A 29 -27.71 -17.54 -6.44
N GLU A 30 -27.25 -18.75 -6.08
CA GLU A 30 -25.97 -18.93 -5.39
C GLU A 30 -24.78 -18.57 -6.29
N GLY A 31 -24.85 -18.91 -7.59
CA GLY A 31 -23.86 -18.47 -8.58
C GLY A 31 -23.78 -16.94 -8.69
N VAL A 32 -24.92 -16.25 -8.70
CA VAL A 32 -24.98 -14.78 -8.71
C VAL A 32 -24.44 -14.17 -7.40
N ILE A 33 -24.69 -14.81 -6.25
CA ILE A 33 -24.15 -14.36 -4.95
C ILE A 33 -22.63 -14.51 -4.92
N GLN A 34 -22.10 -15.63 -5.42
CA GLN A 34 -20.66 -15.84 -5.49
C GLN A 34 -19.98 -14.83 -6.44
N GLU A 35 -20.56 -14.61 -7.63
CA GLU A 35 -20.04 -13.63 -8.58
C GLU A 35 -20.06 -12.20 -8.01
N ALA A 36 -21.12 -11.83 -7.29
CA ALA A 36 -21.20 -10.55 -6.59
C ALA A 36 -20.11 -10.42 -5.50
N SER A 37 -19.86 -11.49 -4.73
CA SER A 37 -18.79 -11.52 -3.72
C SER A 37 -17.40 -11.36 -4.33
N ASP A 38 -17.13 -12.04 -5.44
CA ASP A 38 -15.84 -11.95 -6.13
C ASP A 38 -15.59 -10.55 -6.68
N ILE A 39 -16.63 -9.90 -7.23
CA ILE A 39 -16.58 -8.51 -7.69
C ILE A 39 -16.30 -7.55 -6.52
N GLU A 40 -16.96 -7.74 -5.36
CA GLU A 40 -16.71 -6.93 -4.17
C GLU A 40 -15.26 -7.04 -3.71
N GLU A 41 -14.68 -8.25 -3.71
CA GLU A 41 -13.28 -8.47 -3.34
C GLU A 41 -12.32 -7.76 -4.32
N GLU A 42 -12.55 -7.89 -5.63
CA GLU A 42 -11.74 -7.21 -6.64
C GLU A 42 -11.79 -5.67 -6.47
N ILE A 43 -12.99 -5.13 -6.20
CA ILE A 43 -13.17 -3.70 -5.92
C ILE A 43 -12.35 -3.29 -4.70
N VAL A 44 -12.42 -4.02 -3.58
CA VAL A 44 -11.66 -3.71 -2.36
C VAL A 44 -10.15 -3.76 -2.61
N ILE A 45 -9.65 -4.77 -3.32
CA ILE A 45 -8.24 -4.88 -3.70
C ILE A 45 -7.80 -3.68 -4.54
N SER A 46 -8.60 -3.32 -5.56
CA SER A 46 -8.30 -2.18 -6.44
C SER A 46 -8.25 -0.86 -5.65
N MET A 47 -9.19 -0.66 -4.72
CA MET A 47 -9.24 0.51 -3.84
C MET A 47 -8.02 0.60 -2.94
N ASN A 48 -7.62 -0.51 -2.31
CA ASN A 48 -6.44 -0.57 -1.45
C ASN A 48 -5.14 -0.30 -2.23
N LYS A 49 -5.04 -0.84 -3.46
CA LYS A 49 -3.91 -0.57 -4.36
C LYS A 49 -3.83 0.90 -4.73
N ASN A 50 -4.96 1.52 -5.07
CA ASN A 50 -5.04 2.94 -5.38
C ASN A 50 -4.69 3.81 -4.16
N MET A 51 -5.21 3.49 -2.99
CA MET A 51 -4.89 4.16 -1.72
C MET A 51 -3.38 4.10 -1.42
N THR A 52 -2.77 2.92 -1.60
CA THR A 52 -1.33 2.70 -1.39
C THR A 52 -0.50 3.50 -2.39
N ARG A 53 -0.89 3.50 -3.66
CA ARG A 53 -0.23 4.29 -4.73
C ARG A 53 -0.30 5.79 -4.43
N THR A 54 -1.47 6.31 -4.05
CA THR A 54 -1.65 7.74 -3.73
C THR A 54 -0.80 8.15 -2.53
N LYS A 55 -0.77 7.32 -1.47
CA LYS A 55 0.12 7.55 -0.32
C LYS A 55 1.60 7.56 -0.73
N ALA A 56 2.03 6.63 -1.57
CA ALA A 56 3.41 6.57 -2.05
C ALA A 56 3.80 7.81 -2.87
N LEU A 57 2.91 8.28 -3.76
CA LEU A 57 3.13 9.51 -4.53
C LEU A 57 3.26 10.73 -3.61
N TYR A 58 2.33 10.88 -2.65
CA TYR A 58 2.37 11.96 -1.67
C TYR A 58 3.65 11.96 -0.83
N LEU A 59 4.09 10.79 -0.36
CA LEU A 59 5.34 10.66 0.39
C LEU A 59 6.57 11.01 -0.46
N ALA A 60 6.59 10.63 -1.74
CA ALA A 60 7.66 10.99 -2.66
C ALA A 60 7.71 12.51 -2.89
N GLU A 61 6.56 13.18 -3.03
CA GLU A 61 6.49 14.63 -3.13
C GLU A 61 7.00 15.34 -1.87
N LEU A 62 6.57 14.90 -0.68
CA LEU A 62 7.03 15.44 0.59
C LEU A 62 8.53 15.27 0.77
N TYR A 63 9.06 14.11 0.39
CA TYR A 63 10.49 13.84 0.42
C TYR A 63 11.27 14.85 -0.44
N LEU A 64 10.85 15.09 -1.69
CA LEU A 64 11.49 16.08 -2.57
C LEU A 64 11.39 17.51 -2.00
N LYS A 65 10.23 17.89 -1.44
CA LYS A 65 10.05 19.20 -0.79
C LYS A 65 11.02 19.40 0.37
N ILE A 66 11.24 18.38 1.19
CA ILE A 66 12.21 18.44 2.30
C ILE A 66 13.64 18.58 1.77
N LEU A 67 14.03 17.86 0.71
CA LEU A 67 15.37 17.99 0.13
C LEU A 67 15.63 19.40 -0.41
N ILE A 68 14.65 19.99 -1.09
CA ILE A 68 14.74 21.37 -1.59
C ILE A 68 14.87 22.33 -0.42
N ALA A 69 14.02 22.21 0.60
CA ALA A 69 14.06 23.10 1.75
C ALA A 69 15.37 22.97 2.55
N ALA A 70 15.87 21.74 2.75
CA ALA A 70 17.17 21.50 3.38
C ALA A 70 18.30 22.17 2.60
N SER A 71 18.21 22.20 1.27
CA SER A 71 19.18 22.88 0.41
C SER A 71 19.13 24.41 0.57
N VAL A 72 17.93 24.99 0.66
CA VAL A 72 17.74 26.45 0.89
C VAL A 72 18.30 26.87 2.24
N HIS A 73 18.06 26.07 3.28
CA HIS A 73 18.51 26.36 4.64
C HIS A 73 19.97 25.97 4.91
N ARG A 74 20.67 25.37 3.93
CA ARG A 74 22.06 24.87 4.03
C ARG A 74 22.25 23.76 5.07
N ASN A 75 21.19 22.96 5.31
CA ASN A 75 21.19 21.83 6.22
C ASN A 75 21.55 20.50 5.52
N ASN A 76 22.04 20.54 4.29
CA ASN A 76 22.30 19.35 3.46
C ASN A 76 23.41 18.44 3.99
N MET A 77 24.24 18.94 4.92
CA MET A 77 25.32 18.19 5.57
C MET A 77 25.00 17.83 7.04
N GLU A 78 23.82 18.23 7.54
CA GLU A 78 23.42 17.91 8.91
C GLU A 78 23.08 16.43 9.06
N ASN A 79 23.34 15.86 10.24
CA ASN A 79 22.87 14.52 10.52
C ASN A 79 21.34 14.49 10.53
N LEU A 80 20.77 13.39 10.05
CA LEU A 80 19.32 13.20 10.02
C LEU A 80 18.66 13.33 11.41
N LYS A 81 19.38 12.95 12.48
CA LYS A 81 18.90 13.12 13.86
C LYS A 81 18.81 14.60 14.24
N ASP A 82 19.77 15.41 13.79
CA ASP A 82 19.84 16.83 14.09
C ASP A 82 18.74 17.58 13.35
N MET A 83 18.52 17.28 12.06
CA MET A 83 17.45 17.87 11.25
C MET A 83 16.03 17.72 11.86
N TRP A 84 15.79 16.67 12.66
CA TRP A 84 14.49 16.38 13.29
C TRP A 84 14.38 16.78 14.77
N LYS A 85 15.32 17.56 15.30
CA LYS A 85 15.20 18.11 16.66
C LYS A 85 14.09 19.18 16.73
N ARG A 86 13.83 19.68 17.94
CA ARG A 86 12.77 20.69 18.17
C ARG A 86 13.24 22.10 17.85
N ASP A 87 14.54 22.33 17.93
CA ASP A 87 15.26 23.59 17.67
C ASP A 87 15.60 23.80 16.19
N THR A 88 15.33 22.81 15.33
CA THR A 88 15.51 22.91 13.88
C THR A 88 14.20 23.29 13.17
N LEU A 89 14.20 23.20 11.83
CA LEU A 89 13.11 23.59 10.96
C LEU A 89 11.81 22.82 11.29
N PRO A 90 10.78 23.50 11.85
CA PRO A 90 9.60 22.82 12.37
C PRO A 90 8.77 22.13 11.28
N PHE A 91 8.81 22.65 10.04
CA PHE A 91 8.04 22.08 8.93
C PHE A 91 8.53 20.68 8.54
N ILE A 92 9.82 20.36 8.70
CA ILE A 92 10.37 19.05 8.35
C ILE A 92 9.71 17.96 9.21
N ARG A 93 9.61 18.21 10.52
CA ARG A 93 8.99 17.32 11.49
C ARG A 93 7.47 17.27 11.38
N ALA A 94 6.83 18.36 10.95
CA ALA A 94 5.40 18.41 10.69
C ALA A 94 5.01 17.68 9.38
N ALA A 95 5.88 17.69 8.37
CA ALA A 95 5.61 17.08 7.07
C ALA A 95 5.68 15.56 7.11
N ILE A 96 6.75 14.99 7.68
CA ILE A 96 6.95 13.52 7.67
C ILE A 96 7.72 13.07 8.93
N PRO A 97 7.40 11.88 9.49
CA PRO A 97 8.19 11.31 10.56
C PRO A 97 9.62 10.99 10.12
N ARG A 98 10.61 11.18 11.01
CA ARG A 98 12.03 10.90 10.73
C ARG A 98 12.27 9.50 10.16
N ASN A 99 11.63 8.49 10.74
CA ASN A 99 11.81 7.09 10.32
C ASN A 99 11.23 6.84 8.93
N CYS A 100 10.15 7.54 8.56
CA CYS A 100 9.58 7.46 7.23
C CYS A 100 10.50 8.14 6.20
N PHE A 101 11.04 9.33 6.49
CA PHE A 101 12.08 9.94 5.65
C PHE A 101 13.32 9.04 5.50
N LYS A 102 13.79 8.45 6.62
CA LYS A 102 14.91 7.50 6.62
C LYS A 102 14.62 6.29 5.73
N MET A 103 13.42 5.72 5.81
CA MET A 103 12.99 4.62 4.96
C MET A 103 13.05 5.06 3.48
N MET A 104 12.50 6.24 3.15
CA MET A 104 12.50 6.78 1.79
C MET A 104 13.90 6.92 1.19
N LEU A 105 14.91 7.32 1.99
CA LEU A 105 16.32 7.34 1.54
C LEU A 105 16.78 5.99 0.98
N HIS A 106 16.28 4.87 1.52
CA HIS A 106 16.70 3.53 1.13
C HIS A 106 15.84 2.93 0.01
N CYS A 107 14.57 3.32 -0.12
CA CYS A 107 13.62 2.67 -1.04
C CYS A 107 13.28 3.44 -2.31
N ILE A 108 13.64 4.73 -2.44
CA ILE A 108 13.44 5.46 -3.70
C ILE A 108 14.27 4.84 -4.83
N ARG A 109 13.62 4.53 -5.95
CA ARG A 109 14.22 3.98 -7.17
C ARG A 109 13.60 4.67 -8.39
N PHE A 110 14.38 4.77 -9.48
CA PHE A 110 13.97 5.45 -10.72
C PHE A 110 13.88 4.49 -11.91
N ASP A 111 13.81 3.19 -11.64
CA ASP A 111 13.75 2.10 -12.62
C ASP A 111 12.64 1.09 -12.31
N TYR A 112 12.43 0.17 -13.24
CA TYR A 112 11.48 -0.94 -13.08
C TYR A 112 12.22 -2.19 -12.67
N GLU A 113 11.86 -2.74 -11.51
CA GLU A 113 12.49 -3.92 -10.92
C GLU A 113 12.56 -5.11 -11.89
N ASN A 114 11.43 -5.39 -12.57
CA ASN A 114 11.27 -6.54 -13.47
C ASN A 114 12.25 -6.57 -14.66
N THR A 115 12.89 -5.44 -14.98
CA THR A 115 13.78 -5.32 -16.15
C THR A 115 15.20 -4.91 -15.73
N ARG A 116 15.48 -4.87 -14.42
CA ARG A 116 16.75 -4.39 -13.88
C ARG A 116 17.90 -5.31 -14.24
N ALA A 117 17.71 -6.63 -14.11
CA ALA A 117 18.75 -7.63 -14.36
C ALA A 117 19.20 -7.63 -15.84
N GLU A 118 18.26 -7.52 -16.76
CA GLU A 118 18.54 -7.44 -18.20
C GLU A 118 19.26 -6.15 -18.57
N ARG A 119 18.75 -5.00 -18.10
CA ARG A 119 19.33 -3.69 -18.43
C ARG A 119 20.72 -3.49 -17.82
N ALA A 120 21.00 -4.06 -16.64
CA ALA A 120 22.31 -3.96 -16.00
C ALA A 120 23.44 -4.61 -16.81
N GLN A 121 23.13 -5.55 -17.71
CA GLN A 121 24.12 -6.19 -18.57
C GLN A 121 24.64 -5.26 -19.67
N THR A 122 23.80 -4.35 -20.15
CA THR A 122 24.09 -3.51 -21.31
C THR A 122 24.30 -2.04 -20.95
N ASP A 123 23.65 -1.56 -19.88
CA ASP A 123 23.66 -0.17 -19.46
C ASP A 123 23.85 -0.02 -17.95
N LYS A 124 25.05 0.43 -17.56
CA LYS A 124 25.38 0.72 -16.15
C LYS A 124 24.56 1.88 -15.57
N ALA A 125 24.07 2.80 -16.41
CA ALA A 125 23.23 3.92 -16.01
C ALA A 125 21.73 3.60 -16.07
N ALA A 126 21.36 2.35 -16.36
CA ALA A 126 19.96 1.92 -16.46
C ALA A 126 19.06 2.35 -15.28
N PRO A 127 19.54 2.39 -14.01
CA PRO A 127 18.71 2.82 -12.89
C PRO A 127 18.20 4.26 -12.95
N ILE A 128 18.88 5.15 -13.69
CA ILE A 128 18.55 6.58 -13.80
C ILE A 128 18.34 7.05 -15.25
N ARG A 129 18.62 6.21 -16.24
CA ARG A 129 18.59 6.55 -17.66
C ARG A 129 17.28 7.20 -18.10
N HIS A 130 16.15 6.64 -17.66
CA HIS A 130 14.85 7.18 -18.04
C HIS A 130 14.63 8.62 -17.53
N LEU A 131 15.00 8.88 -16.27
CA LEU A 131 14.93 10.21 -15.68
C LEU A 131 15.82 11.21 -16.44
N TRP A 132 17.05 10.79 -16.77
CA TRP A 132 18.00 11.60 -17.54
C TRP A 132 17.45 11.99 -18.92
N LEU A 133 16.89 11.02 -19.65
CA LEU A 133 16.30 11.26 -20.97
C LEU A 133 15.12 12.22 -20.90
N ILE A 134 14.19 12.03 -19.95
CA ILE A 134 13.06 12.94 -19.75
C ILE A 134 13.56 14.36 -19.48
N GLN A 135 14.53 14.51 -18.59
CA GLN A 135 15.03 15.83 -18.21
C GLN A 135 15.69 16.54 -19.40
N ASN A 136 16.51 15.84 -20.19
CA ASN A 136 17.16 16.43 -21.36
C ASN A 136 16.17 16.83 -22.44
N ASN A 137 15.19 15.96 -22.73
CA ASN A 137 14.14 16.27 -23.70
C ASN A 137 13.33 17.51 -23.27
N ASN A 138 12.98 17.60 -21.98
CA ASN A 138 12.28 18.75 -21.43
C ASN A 138 13.10 20.04 -21.54
N LEU A 139 14.41 19.98 -21.30
CA LEU A 139 15.30 21.13 -21.43
C LEU A 139 15.45 21.57 -22.89
N GLN A 140 15.61 20.63 -23.83
CA GLN A 140 15.70 20.94 -25.25
C GLN A 140 14.44 21.62 -25.78
N ASN A 141 13.26 21.09 -25.43
CA ASN A 141 11.98 21.66 -25.85
C ASN A 141 11.79 23.10 -25.34
N LYS A 142 12.22 23.40 -24.11
CA LYS A 142 12.15 24.75 -23.53
C LYS A 142 13.13 25.73 -24.17
N LEU A 143 14.20 25.25 -24.79
CA LEU A 143 15.16 26.09 -25.52
C LEU A 143 14.67 26.42 -26.93
N GLN A 144 13.86 25.57 -27.55
CA GLN A 144 13.30 25.77 -28.89
C GLN A 144 12.04 26.68 -28.92
N THR A 145 11.46 26.96 -27.74
CA THR A 145 10.25 27.78 -27.58
C THR A 145 10.54 29.23 -27.17
N LYS A 146 11.82 29.61 -27.10
CA LYS A 146 12.29 31.00 -26.95
C LYS A 146 12.80 31.52 -28.28
#